data_AF-T1B6Q0-F1
#
_entry.id   AF-T1B6Q0-F1
#
_cell.length_a   1.000
_cell.length_b   1.000
_cell.length_c   1.000
_cell.angle_alpha   90.00
_cell.angle_beta   90.00
_cell.angle_gamma   90.00
#
_symmetry.space_group_name_H-M   'P 1'
#
loop_
_entity.id
_entity.type
_entity.pdbx_description
1 polymer ?
#
loop_
_entity_poly.entity_id
_entity_poly.type
_entity_poly.pdbx_seq_one_letter_code
_entity_poly.pdbx_strand_id
1 'polypeptide(L)'
;MDMGPAFEKSARTEGHATKAIICYDPFHVVQLATNALDKVRREVWQELRKLPDKDAARRFRGARWALLKNPGDLTDDQAMTLRKLKRKGGELWRAY
;
A
#
# COMPACT_ATOMS: atom_id res chain seq x y z
N MET A 1 7.59 18.35 0.68
CA MET A 1 8.27 18.03 1.96
C MET A 1 7.78 16.70 2.49
N ASP A 2 8.56 16.03 3.34
CA ASP A 2 8.11 14.85 4.06
C ASP A 2 6.93 15.20 5.00
N MET A 3 6.12 14.19 5.31
CA MET A 3 4.94 14.27 6.17
C MET A 3 5.27 14.24 7.67
N GLY A 4 6.55 14.31 8.04
CA GLY A 4 6.98 14.36 9.43
C GLY A 4 6.48 15.62 10.16
N PRO A 5 6.04 15.50 11.42
CA PRO A 5 5.44 16.62 12.17
C PRO A 5 6.40 17.79 12.41
N ALA A 6 7.71 17.55 12.37
CA ALA A 6 8.73 18.59 12.53
C ALA A 6 8.66 19.65 11.42
N PHE A 7 8.35 19.25 10.19
CA PHE A 7 8.30 20.14 9.04
C PHE A 7 7.09 21.08 9.11
N GLU A 8 5.92 20.53 9.44
CA GLU A 8 4.71 21.32 9.67
C GLU A 8 4.89 22.27 10.86
N LYS A 9 5.44 21.77 11.98
CA LYS A 9 5.71 22.60 13.15
C LYS A 9 6.58 23.80 12.78
N SER A 10 7.69 23.57 12.07
CA SER A 10 8.58 24.65 11.63
C SER A 10 7.89 25.64 10.70
N ALA A 11 7.10 25.17 9.73
CA ALA A 11 6.38 26.05 8.80
C ALA A 11 5.36 26.96 9.52
N ARG A 12 4.79 26.49 10.63
CA ARG A 12 3.78 27.21 11.40
C ARG A 12 4.33 28.08 12.54
N THR A 13 5.61 27.94 12.89
CA THR A 13 6.24 28.76 13.93
C THR A 13 6.26 30.24 13.55
N GLU A 14 5.94 31.12 14.50
CA GLU A 14 6.01 32.57 14.31
C GLU A 14 7.43 33.01 13.91
N GLY A 15 7.53 33.93 12.95
CA GLY A 15 8.82 34.34 12.37
C GLY A 15 9.38 33.39 11.31
N HIS A 16 8.74 32.24 11.05
CA HIS A 16 9.07 31.36 9.93
C HIS A 16 8.13 31.62 8.73
N ALA A 17 7.82 30.57 7.95
CA ALA A 17 7.05 30.63 6.71
C ALA A 17 5.54 30.44 6.93
N THR A 18 4.93 31.16 7.88
CA THR A 18 3.54 30.95 8.31
C THR A 18 2.48 31.18 7.21
N LYS A 19 2.86 31.89 6.14
CA LYS A 19 2.00 32.15 4.96
C LYS A 19 2.20 31.14 3.83
N ALA A 20 3.14 30.20 3.95
CA ALA A 20 3.40 29.21 2.91
C ALA A 20 2.36 28.10 2.91
N ILE A 21 2.07 27.57 1.73
CA ILE A 21 1.26 26.36 1.57
C ILE A 21 2.17 25.15 1.80
N ILE A 22 1.73 24.24 2.67
CA ILE A 22 2.43 22.97 2.91
C ILE A 22 2.10 22.03 1.75
N CYS A 23 3.12 21.68 0.95
CA CYS A 23 3.03 20.71 -0.12
C CYS A 23 3.77 19.43 0.26
N TYR A 24 3.04 18.33 0.44
CA TYR A 24 3.66 17.02 0.64
C TYR A 24 4.26 16.49 -0.65
N ASP A 25 5.43 15.88 -0.53
CA ASP A 25 6.07 15.23 -1.66
C ASP A 25 5.25 13.99 -2.08
N PRO A 26 4.88 13.84 -3.37
CA PRO A 26 4.15 12.67 -3.85
C PRO A 26 4.83 11.34 -3.51
N PHE A 27 6.16 11.30 -3.47
CA PHE A 27 6.92 10.10 -3.10
C PHE A 27 6.54 9.61 -1.70
N HIS A 28 6.51 10.50 -0.71
CA HIS A 28 6.19 10.14 0.68
C HIS A 28 4.72 9.72 0.84
N VAL A 29 3.81 10.34 0.09
CA VAL A 29 2.39 9.96 0.09
C VAL A 29 2.20 8.56 -0.48
N VAL A 30 2.80 8.26 -1.64
CA VAL A 30 2.72 6.94 -2.27
C VAL A 30 3.42 5.87 -1.43
N GLN A 31 4.57 6.20 -0.83
CA GLN A 31 5.28 5.30 0.09
C GLN A 31 4.42 4.94 1.30
N LEU A 32 3.73 5.91 1.91
CA LEU A 32 2.83 5.68 3.04
C LEU A 32 1.67 4.75 2.67
N ALA A 33 0.99 5.03 1.55
CA ALA A 33 -0.09 4.18 1.04
C ALA A 33 0.39 2.75 0.76
N THR A 34 1.56 2.62 0.13
CA THR A 34 2.19 1.33 -0.19
C THR A 34 2.49 0.51 1.07
N ASN A 35 3.02 1.17 2.12
CA ASN A 35 3.31 0.52 3.40
C ASN A 35 2.02 0.06 4.10
N ALA A 36 0.97 0.88 4.08
CA ALA A 36 -0.33 0.53 4.65
C ALA A 36 -0.94 -0.69 3.95
N LEU A 37 -0.91 -0.73 2.61
CA LEU A 37 -1.38 -1.87 1.82
C LEU A 37 -0.55 -3.14 2.10
N ASP A 38 0.78 -3.02 2.23
CA ASP A 38 1.63 -4.17 2.55
C ASP A 38 1.32 -4.75 3.94
N LYS A 39 0.91 -3.92 4.91
CA LYS A 39 0.49 -4.39 6.24
C LYS A 39 -0.74 -5.28 6.13
N VAL A 40 -1.80 -4.84 5.44
CA VAL A 40 -3.02 -5.65 5.22
C VAL A 40 -2.68 -6.92 4.45
N ARG A 41 -1.84 -6.84 3.42
CA ARG A 41 -1.38 -8.01 2.68
C ARG A 41 -0.65 -9.02 3.58
N ARG A 42 0.19 -8.55 4.51
CA ARG A 42 0.90 -9.41 5.47
C ARG A 42 -0.07 -10.09 6.43
N GLU A 43 -1.06 -9.37 6.96
CA GLU A 43 -2.09 -9.93 7.84
C GLU A 43 -2.85 -11.07 7.14
N VAL A 44 -3.34 -10.83 5.92
CA VAL A 44 -3.99 -11.88 5.12
C VAL A 44 -3.06 -13.06 4.84
N TRP A 45 -1.79 -12.81 4.53
CA TRP A 45 -0.80 -13.88 4.33
C TRP A 45 -0.58 -14.72 5.60
N GLN A 46 -0.54 -14.09 6.78
CA GLN A 46 -0.40 -14.81 8.05
C GLN A 46 -1.63 -15.68 8.35
N GLU A 47 -2.84 -15.19 8.08
CA GLU A 47 -4.06 -16.00 8.24
C GLU A 47 -4.07 -17.21 7.30
N LEU A 48 -3.65 -17.04 6.04
CA LEU A 48 -3.53 -18.16 5.10
C LEU A 48 -2.54 -19.23 5.57
N ARG A 49 -1.49 -18.88 6.31
CA ARG A 49 -0.52 -19.85 6.84
C ARG A 49 -1.09 -20.73 7.96
N LYS A 50 -2.10 -20.25 8.67
CA LYS A 50 -2.77 -20.99 9.75
C LYS A 50 -3.70 -22.08 9.20
N LEU A 51 -4.13 -21.97 7.94
CA LEU A 51 -5.02 -22.94 7.32
C LEU A 51 -4.34 -24.31 7.09
N PRO A 52 -5.12 -25.41 6.98
CA PRO A 52 -4.61 -26.72 6.61
C PRO A 52 -3.97 -26.74 5.22
N ASP A 53 -4.53 -25.97 4.27
CA ASP A 53 -3.98 -25.78 2.92
C ASP A 53 -2.70 -24.93 2.97
N LYS A 54 -1.55 -25.60 3.09
CA LYS A 54 -0.23 -24.95 3.13
C LYS A 54 0.16 -24.29 1.81
N ASP A 55 -0.48 -24.66 0.70
CA ASP A 55 -0.21 -24.07 -0.62
C ASP A 55 -0.96 -22.76 -0.84
N ALA A 56 -2.01 -22.48 -0.07
CA ALA A 56 -2.76 -21.23 -0.16
C ALA A 56 -1.85 -20.00 0.07
N ALA A 57 -1.00 -20.06 1.11
CA ALA A 57 -0.05 -18.99 1.42
C ALA A 57 1.07 -18.84 0.37
N ARG A 58 1.47 -19.96 -0.28
CA ARG A 58 2.49 -19.94 -1.35
C ARG A 58 1.94 -19.28 -2.61
N ARG A 59 0.72 -19.64 -3.02
CA ARG A 59 0.01 -19.03 -4.16
C ARG A 59 -0.24 -17.54 -3.93
N PHE A 60 -0.52 -17.13 -2.69
CA PHE A 60 -0.74 -15.73 -2.34
C PHE A 60 0.50 -14.84 -2.41
N ARG A 61 1.73 -15.40 -2.36
CA ARG A 61 2.96 -14.61 -2.44
C ARG A 61 3.03 -13.76 -3.73
N GLY A 62 2.50 -14.27 -4.84
CA GLY A 62 2.44 -13.55 -6.13
C GLY A 62 1.57 -12.28 -6.11
N ALA A 63 0.65 -12.16 -5.15
CA ALA A 63 -0.26 -11.02 -5.04
C ALA A 63 0.47 -9.70 -4.78
N ARG A 64 1.67 -9.73 -4.16
CA ARG A 64 2.42 -8.49 -3.86
C ARG A 64 2.69 -7.67 -5.12
N TRP A 65 3.18 -8.29 -6.19
CA TRP A 65 3.52 -7.56 -7.41
C TRP A 65 2.29 -7.09 -8.18
N ALA A 66 1.19 -7.84 -8.09
CA ALA A 66 -0.08 -7.44 -8.67
C ALA A 66 -0.69 -6.18 -8.00
N LEU A 67 -0.33 -5.91 -6.74
CA LEU A 67 -0.82 -4.78 -5.96
C LEU A 67 0.10 -3.54 -6.05
N LEU A 68 1.38 -3.70 -6.37
CA LEU A 68 2.37 -2.61 -6.32
C LEU A 68 2.63 -1.93 -7.66
N LYS A 69 2.32 -2.60 -8.77
CA LYS A 69 2.58 -2.06 -10.11
C LYS A 69 1.38 -1.27 -10.62
N ASN A 70 1.65 -0.36 -11.55
CA ASN A 70 0.58 0.28 -12.32
C ASN A 70 -0.21 -0.79 -13.10
N PRO A 71 -1.54 -0.67 -13.22
CA PRO A 71 -2.35 -1.65 -13.94
C PRO A 71 -1.90 -1.93 -15.38
N GLY A 72 -1.32 -0.93 -16.07
CA GLY A 72 -0.77 -1.08 -17.42
C GLY A 72 0.56 -1.84 -17.51
N ASP A 73 1.27 -1.98 -16.39
CA ASP A 73 2.60 -2.62 -16.30
C ASP A 73 2.53 -4.05 -15.72
N LEU A 74 1.31 -4.55 -15.53
CA LEU A 74 1.06 -5.90 -15.02
C LEU A 74 1.34 -6.93 -16.11
N THR A 75 2.04 -8.01 -15.75
CA THR A 75 2.06 -9.21 -16.58
C THR A 75 0.69 -9.88 -16.57
N ASP A 76 0.40 -10.75 -17.53
CA ASP A 76 -0.88 -11.47 -17.61
C ASP A 76 -1.22 -12.21 -16.31
N ASP A 77 -0.24 -12.89 -15.72
CA ASP A 77 -0.39 -13.59 -14.44
C ASP A 77 -0.71 -12.64 -13.28
N GLN A 78 -0.09 -11.45 -13.26
CA GLN A 78 -0.33 -10.43 -12.24
C GLN A 78 -1.74 -9.84 -12.41
N ALA A 79 -2.15 -9.54 -13.64
CA ALA A 79 -3.50 -9.06 -13.96
C ALA A 79 -4.56 -10.12 -13.61
N MET A 80 -4.33 -11.39 -13.91
CA MET A 80 -5.21 -12.48 -13.48
C MET A 80 -5.30 -12.58 -11.95
N THR A 81 -4.18 -12.44 -11.25
CA THR A 81 -4.15 -12.45 -9.79
C THR A 81 -4.97 -11.29 -9.23
N LEU A 82 -4.82 -10.08 -9.78
CA LEU A 82 -5.58 -8.91 -9.37
C LEU A 82 -7.10 -9.09 -9.61
N ARG A 83 -7.49 -9.65 -10.76
CA ARG A 83 -8.91 -9.98 -11.04
C ARG A 83 -9.48 -11.01 -10.07
N LYS A 84 -8.69 -12.02 -9.69
CA LYS A 84 -9.10 -13.02 -8.67
C LYS A 84 -9.27 -12.38 -7.30
N LEU A 85 -8.37 -11.47 -6.91
CA LEU A 85 -8.50 -10.70 -5.67
C LEU A 85 -9.76 -9.84 -5.68
N LYS A 86 -10.01 -9.10 -6.77
CA LYS A 86 -11.25 -8.32 -6.95
C LYS A 86 -12.51 -9.17 -6.80
N ARG A 87 -12.55 -10.33 -7.45
CA ARG A 87 -13.70 -11.24 -7.39
C ARG A 87 -13.92 -11.83 -5.99
N LYS A 88 -12.83 -12.17 -5.28
CA LYS A 88 -12.89 -12.68 -3.91
C LYS A 88 -13.27 -11.60 -2.90
N GLY A 89 -12.91 -10.35 -3.19
CA GLY A 89 -13.11 -9.21 -2.29
C GLY A 89 -12.30 -9.37 -1.00
N GLY A 90 -12.87 -8.89 0.11
CA GLY A 90 -12.25 -8.93 1.43
C GLY A 90 -11.35 -7.73 1.71
N GLU A 91 -10.67 -7.77 2.86
CA GLU A 91 -9.94 -6.62 3.41
C GLU A 91 -8.81 -6.15 2.50
N LEU A 92 -8.07 -7.09 1.88
CA LEU A 92 -7.00 -6.74 0.96
C LEU A 92 -7.49 -6.03 -0.30
N TRP A 93 -8.65 -6.42 -0.85
CA TRP A 93 -9.22 -5.72 -1.99
C TRP A 93 -9.78 -4.35 -1.60
N ARG A 94 -10.35 -4.21 -0.40
CA ARG A 94 -10.82 -2.89 0.09
C ARG A 94 -9.66 -1.92 0.37
N ALA A 95 -8.48 -2.44 0.67
CA ALA A 95 -7.28 -1.64 0.90
C ALA A 95 -6.56 -1.20 -0.38
N TYR A 96 -6.88 -1.81 -1.53
CA TYR A 96 -6.32 -1.52 -2.85
C TYR A 96 -7.26 -0.61 -3.66
#